data_AF-A0A0A3IDF2-F1
#
_entry.id   AF-A0A0A3IDF2-F1
#
_cell.length_a   1.000
_cell.length_b   1.000
_cell.length_c   1.000
_cell.angle_alpha   90.00
_cell.angle_beta   90.00
_cell.angle_gamma   90.00
#
_symmetry.space_group_name_H-M   'P 1'
#
loop_
_entity.id
_entity.type
_entity.pdbx_description
1 polymer ?
#
loop_
_entity_poly.entity_id
_entity_poly.type
_entity_poly.pdbx_seq_one_letter_code
_entity_poly.pdbx_strand_id
1 'polypeptide(L)'
;MQSTTQAIVLNTFTELLEEIVNNKKDKPKEWMSIEEARNYIGVSHNTFNKFRIMGLKVAEIDGIKRVSKSEIDRFLTEHSF
;
A
#
# COMPACT_ATOMS: atom_id res chain seq x y z
N MET A 1 -25.69 -36.07 -7.85
CA MET A 1 -25.65 -34.77 -8.55
C MET A 1 -25.51 -33.71 -7.48
N GLN A 2 -24.45 -32.90 -7.51
CA GLN A 2 -24.36 -31.77 -6.58
C GLN A 2 -25.55 -30.85 -6.81
N SER A 3 -26.14 -30.31 -5.73
CA SER A 3 -27.32 -29.46 -5.86
C SER A 3 -26.95 -28.20 -6.64
N THR A 4 -27.88 -27.66 -7.44
CA THR A 4 -27.66 -26.42 -8.21
C THR A 4 -27.12 -25.29 -7.32
N THR A 5 -27.51 -25.27 -6.05
CA THR A 5 -27.00 -24.37 -5.01
C THR A 5 -25.50 -24.53 -4.76
N GLN A 6 -24.98 -25.76 -4.67
CA GLN A 6 -23.55 -26.01 -4.44
C GLN A 6 -22.69 -25.50 -5.61
N ALA A 7 -23.16 -25.69 -6.84
CA ALA A 7 -22.45 -25.22 -8.04
C ALA A 7 -22.41 -23.68 -8.11
N ILE A 8 -23.51 -23.00 -7.78
CA ILE A 8 -23.57 -21.53 -7.76
C ILE A 8 -22.62 -20.97 -6.70
N VAL A 9 -22.64 -21.52 -5.48
CA VAL A 9 -21.76 -21.08 -4.39
C VAL A 9 -20.29 -21.22 -4.80
N LEU A 10 -19.91 -22.35 -5.39
CA LEU A 10 -18.54 -22.59 -5.83
C LEU A 10 -18.11 -21.57 -6.90
N ASN A 11 -18.94 -21.30 -7.90
CA ASN A 11 -18.62 -20.32 -8.94
C ASN A 11 -18.47 -18.91 -8.39
N THR A 12 -19.41 -18.46 -7.54
CA THR A 12 -19.31 -17.13 -6.91
C THR A 12 -18.07 -16.98 -6.03
N PHE A 13 -17.66 -18.06 -5.34
CA PHE A 13 -16.44 -18.04 -4.54
C PHE A 13 -15.18 -17.96 -5.43
N THR A 14 -15.21 -18.63 -6.57
CA THR A 14 -14.11 -18.61 -7.54
C THR A 14 -13.93 -17.21 -8.13
N GLU A 15 -15.03 -16.56 -8.52
CA GLU A 15 -15.04 -15.18 -9.02
C GLU A 15 -14.52 -14.19 -7.98
N LEU A 16 -14.94 -14.30 -6.72
CA LEU A 16 -14.44 -13.47 -5.61
C LEU A 16 -12.94 -13.66 -5.37
N LEU A 17 -12.45 -14.90 -5.42
CA LEU A 17 -11.02 -15.18 -5.27
C LEU A 17 -10.21 -14.60 -6.44
N GLU A 18 -10.71 -14.70 -7.67
CA GLU A 18 -10.08 -14.10 -8.84
C GLU A 18 -10.03 -12.57 -8.72
N GLU A 19 -11.09 -11.93 -8.23
CA GLU A 19 -11.12 -10.49 -7.97
C GLU A 19 -10.07 -10.08 -6.91
N ILE A 20 -9.98 -10.80 -5.80
CA ILE A 20 -9.00 -10.57 -4.73
C ILE A 20 -7.56 -10.76 -5.25
N VAL A 21 -7.32 -11.80 -6.05
CA VAL A 21 -6.00 -12.10 -6.61
C VAL A 21 -5.60 -11.08 -7.68
N ASN A 22 -6.55 -10.61 -8.50
CA ASN A 22 -6.28 -9.61 -9.54
C ASN A 22 -6.15 -8.19 -8.96
N ASN A 23 -6.74 -7.93 -7.78
CA ASN A 23 -6.48 -6.73 -6.97
C ASN A 23 -5.12 -6.74 -6.23
N LYS A 24 -4.17 -7.58 -6.65
CA LYS A 24 -2.74 -7.48 -6.25
C LYS A 24 -2.10 -6.09 -6.48
N LYS A 25 -2.79 -5.16 -7.14
CA LYS A 25 -2.45 -3.74 -7.20
C LYS A 25 -2.40 -3.06 -5.82
N ASP A 26 -3.04 -3.63 -4.80
CA ASP A 26 -3.20 -2.99 -3.49
C ASP A 26 -2.06 -3.28 -2.49
N LYS A 27 -1.08 -4.12 -2.84
CA LYS A 27 0.08 -4.28 -1.96
C LYS A 27 1.03 -3.10 -2.16
N PRO A 28 1.36 -2.34 -1.10
CA PRO A 28 2.33 -1.27 -1.19
C PRO A 28 3.67 -1.86 -1.65
N LYS A 29 4.29 -1.24 -2.66
CA LYS A 29 5.66 -1.60 -3.07
C LYS A 29 6.61 -1.31 -1.91
N GLU A 30 7.69 -2.09 -1.78
CA GLU A 30 8.71 -1.77 -0.77
C GLU A 30 9.31 -0.38 -1.02
N TRP A 31 9.62 -0.05 -2.28
CA TRP A 31 10.07 1.29 -2.66
C TRP A 31 8.96 2.04 -3.38
N MET A 32 8.50 3.11 -2.76
CA MET A 32 7.40 3.94 -3.25
C MET A 32 7.92 5.28 -3.76
N SER A 33 7.28 5.80 -4.82
CA SER A 33 7.33 7.22 -5.12
C SER A 33 6.73 8.04 -3.98
N ILE A 34 6.97 9.36 -3.98
CA ILE A 34 6.38 10.26 -2.97
C ILE A 34 4.85 10.22 -3.00
N GLU A 35 4.25 10.09 -4.18
CA GLU A 35 2.81 9.98 -4.33
C GLU A 35 2.27 8.66 -3.79
N GLU A 36 2.88 7.54 -4.14
CA GLU A 36 2.51 6.22 -3.61
C GLU A 36 2.67 6.18 -2.08
N ALA A 37 3.76 6.72 -1.54
CA ALA A 37 4.01 6.77 -0.09
C ALA A 37 2.95 7.59 0.65
N ARG A 38 2.52 8.72 0.07
CA ARG A 38 1.45 9.55 0.62
C ARG A 38 0.11 8.84 0.62
N ASN A 39 -0.20 8.15 -0.48
CA ASN A 39 -1.44 7.39 -0.62
C ASN A 39 -1.45 6.20 0.36
N TYR A 40 -0.30 5.54 0.53
CA TYR A 40 -0.12 4.43 1.47
C TYR A 40 -0.45 4.82 2.91
N ILE A 41 0.00 5.99 3.37
CA ILE A 41 -0.27 6.47 4.75
C ILE A 41 -1.48 7.41 4.86
N GLY A 42 -2.16 7.71 3.74
CA GLY A 42 -3.36 8.53 3.70
C GLY A 42 -3.18 10.00 4.07
N VAL A 43 -2.07 10.66 3.66
CA VAL A 43 -1.81 12.07 4.02
C VAL A 43 -1.64 13.02 2.83
N SER A 44 -1.93 14.30 3.09
CA SER A 44 -1.71 15.39 2.13
C SER A 44 -0.23 15.59 1.80
N HIS A 45 0.06 16.24 0.66
CA HIS A 45 1.43 16.58 0.26
C HIS A 45 2.17 17.41 1.32
N ASN A 46 1.47 18.40 1.88
CA ASN A 46 2.03 19.31 2.86
C ASN A 46 2.36 18.56 4.17
N THR A 47 1.49 17.64 4.59
CA THR A 47 1.74 16.78 5.74
C THR A 47 2.95 15.87 5.51
N PHE A 48 3.05 15.25 4.33
CA PHE A 48 4.20 14.40 4.01
C PHE A 48 5.53 15.17 3.98
N ASN A 49 5.52 16.40 3.45
CA ASN A 49 6.71 17.26 3.51
C ASN A 49 7.10 17.63 4.94
N LYS A 50 6.13 17.84 5.83
CA LYS A 50 6.42 18.02 7.26
C LYS A 50 7.08 16.77 7.85
N PHE A 51 6.60 15.56 7.53
CA PHE A 51 7.25 14.33 7.99
C PHE A 51 8.70 14.20 7.53
N ARG A 52 9.00 14.60 6.29
CA ARG A 52 10.38 14.65 5.78
C ARG A 52 11.26 15.62 6.56
N ILE A 53 10.74 16.80 6.88
CA ILE A 53 11.44 17.78 7.74
C ILE A 53 11.65 17.22 9.16
N MET A 54 10.70 16.43 9.65
CA MET A 54 10.76 15.76 10.96
C MET A 54 11.67 14.52 10.98
N GLY A 55 12.25 14.11 9.84
CA GLY A 55 13.23 13.03 9.78
C GLY A 55 12.81 11.77 9.04
N LEU A 56 11.67 11.76 8.33
CA LEU A 56 11.34 10.69 7.39
C LEU A 56 12.35 10.68 6.22
N LYS A 57 13.16 9.64 6.13
CA LYS A 57 14.25 9.55 5.13
C LYS A 57 13.70 9.24 3.74
N VAL A 58 14.34 9.83 2.74
CA VAL A 58 14.02 9.63 1.32
C VAL A 58 15.32 9.32 0.60
N ALA A 59 15.31 8.27 -0.23
CA ALA A 59 16.41 7.96 -1.13
C ALA A 59 16.27 8.81 -2.41
N GLU A 60 17.35 9.46 -2.81
CA GLU A 60 17.42 10.24 -4.05
C GLU A 60 18.60 9.74 -4.89
N ILE A 61 18.29 9.20 -6.08
CA ILE A 61 19.28 8.72 -7.05
C ILE A 61 18.94 9.36 -8.38
N ASP A 62 19.87 10.15 -8.93
CA ASP A 62 19.71 10.85 -10.23
C ASP A 62 18.41 11.68 -10.30
N GLY A 63 18.10 12.42 -9.22
CA GLY A 63 16.89 13.25 -9.09
C GLY A 63 15.58 12.46 -8.86
N ILE A 64 15.62 11.13 -8.88
CA ILE A 64 14.46 10.28 -8.60
C ILE A 64 14.36 10.04 -7.09
N LYS A 65 13.25 10.48 -6.50
CA LYS A 65 12.94 10.31 -5.08
C LYS A 65 12.10 9.06 -4.83
N ARG A 66 12.53 8.24 -3.87
CA ARG A 66 11.83 7.05 -3.39
C ARG A 66 11.88 6.95 -1.87
N VAL A 67 10.85 6.36 -1.29
CA VAL A 67 10.74 6.13 0.16
C VAL A 67 10.46 4.66 0.37
N SER A 68 11.18 4.02 1.29
CA SER A 68 10.89 2.62 1.60
C SER A 68 9.69 2.52 2.53
N LYS A 69 8.89 1.46 2.38
CA LYS A 69 7.79 1.13 3.28
C LYS A 69 8.30 0.96 4.71
N SER A 70 9.39 0.22 4.87
CA SER A 70 10.08 0.01 6.15
C SER A 70 10.44 1.31 6.88
N GLU A 71 10.91 2.33 6.15
CA GLU A 71 11.26 3.63 6.72
C GLU A 71 10.03 4.43 7.14
N ILE A 72 8.94 4.35 6.36
CA ILE A 72 7.65 4.97 6.72
C ILE A 72 7.10 4.33 7.99
N ASP A 73 7.06 3.01 8.05
CA ASP A 73 6.56 2.27 9.21
C ASP A 73 7.39 2.58 10.47
N ARG A 74 8.73 2.66 10.34
CA ARG A 74 9.64 3.10 11.40
C ARG A 74 9.29 4.50 11.89
N PHE A 75 9.19 5.48 10.98
CA PHE A 75 8.90 6.87 11.32
C PHE A 75 7.57 7.01 12.08
N LEU A 76 6.51 6.33 11.60
CA LEU A 76 5.19 6.38 12.23
C LEU A 76 5.19 5.72 13.62
N THR A 77 5.92 4.62 13.78
CA THR A 77 6.09 3.94 15.07
C THR A 77 6.84 4.82 16.08
N GLU A 78 7.88 5.52 15.64
CA GLU A 78 8.64 6.45 16.49
C GLU A 78 7.84 7.69 16.91
N HIS A 79 6.79 8.05 16.17
CA HIS A 79 5.94 9.22 16.43
C HIS A 79 4.52 8.86 16.89
N SER A 80 4.26 7.59 17.22
CA SER A 80 2.99 7.16 17.83
C SER A 80 3.00 7.42 19.35
N PHE A 81 1.85 7.80 19.90
CA PHE A 81 1.65 8.08 21.33
C PHE A 81 0.73 7.05 21.98
#